data_AF-A0A5N6TZR2-F1
#
_entry.id   AF-A0A5N6TZR2-F1
#
_cell.length_a   1.000
_cell.length_b   1.000
_cell.length_c   1.000
_cell.angle_alpha   90.00
_cell.angle_beta   90.00
_cell.angle_gamma   90.00
#
_symmetry.space_group_name_H-M   'P 1'
#
loop_
_entity.id
_entity.type
_entity.pdbx_description
1 polymer ?
#
loop_
_entity_poly.entity_id
_entity_poly.type
_entity_poly.pdbx_seq_one_letter_code
_entity_poly.pdbx_strand_id
1 'polypeptide(L)'
;MTADSAFEPGPCASRLANIDTLSPAGKYALLKSIADDISATFIDISKHISRGTLDVDHTAAIHDLIDSIRRSEPESQRLQQVRKHHRRREKQWEAEKKWMFNEYKELVKRSEELHELWKKRVGNGTRDFKHAMKRLSIGRVPGEA
;
A
#
# COMPACT_ATOMS: atom_id res chain seq x y z
N MET A 1 -23.86 -22.16 -42.99
CA MET A 1 -23.08 -22.88 -41.95
C MET A 1 -21.63 -22.43 -42.11
N THR A 2 -21.26 -21.34 -41.45
CA THR A 2 -19.87 -20.84 -41.43
C THR A 2 -19.15 -21.55 -40.31
N ALA A 3 -18.14 -22.33 -40.66
CA ALA A 3 -17.28 -23.00 -39.69
C ALA A 3 -16.57 -21.91 -38.86
N ASP A 4 -16.87 -21.86 -37.56
CA ASP A 4 -15.99 -21.24 -36.57
C ASP A 4 -14.67 -22.02 -36.63
N SER A 5 -13.69 -21.45 -37.33
CA SER A 5 -12.31 -21.92 -37.26
C SER A 5 -11.87 -21.75 -35.81
N ALA A 6 -11.73 -22.86 -35.07
CA ALA A 6 -11.18 -22.87 -33.73
C ALA A 6 -9.87 -22.08 -33.75
N PHE A 7 -9.86 -20.95 -33.03
CA PHE A 7 -8.70 -20.09 -32.91
C PHE A 7 -7.66 -20.84 -32.06
N GLU A 8 -6.79 -21.63 -32.70
CA GLU A 8 -5.70 -22.27 -31.97
C GLU A 8 -4.72 -21.20 -31.50
N PRO A 9 -4.52 -21.06 -30.17
CA PRO A 9 -3.64 -20.02 -29.65
C PRO A 9 -2.21 -20.26 -30.14
N GLY A 10 -1.64 -19.24 -30.78
CA GLY A 10 -0.24 -19.26 -31.17
C GLY A 10 0.70 -19.39 -29.95
N PRO A 11 1.99 -19.69 -30.18
CA PRO A 11 2.95 -20.00 -29.10
C PRO A 11 2.99 -18.95 -27.97
N CYS A 12 2.86 -17.66 -28.31
CA CYS A 12 2.82 -16.59 -27.31
C CYS A 12 1.56 -16.62 -26.44
N ALA A 13 0.39 -16.89 -27.02
CA ALA A 13 -0.87 -17.00 -26.29
C ALA A 13 -0.90 -18.26 -25.40
N SER A 14 -0.35 -19.37 -25.90
CA SER A 14 -0.25 -20.62 -25.14
C SER A 14 0.63 -20.49 -23.89
N ARG A 15 1.68 -19.63 -23.94
CA ARG A 15 2.51 -19.32 -22.76
C ARG A 15 1.75 -18.58 -21.65
N LEU A 16 0.64 -17.91 -21.98
CA LEU A 16 -0.19 -17.19 -21.01
C LEU A 16 -1.23 -18.09 -20.32
N ALA A 17 -1.41 -19.33 -20.75
CA ALA A 17 -2.47 -20.23 -20.25
C ALA A 17 -2.45 -20.44 -18.72
N ASN A 18 -1.26 -20.41 -18.11
CA ASN A 18 -1.07 -20.60 -16.68
C ASN A 18 -0.61 -19.31 -15.96
N ILE A 19 -0.87 -18.13 -16.53
CA ILE A 19 -0.40 -16.87 -15.93
C ILE A 19 -0.93 -16.70 -14.49
N ASP A 20 -2.16 -17.13 -14.22
CA ASP A 20 -2.81 -16.96 -12.91
C ASP A 20 -2.15 -17.75 -11.80
N THR A 21 -1.54 -18.90 -12.12
CA THR A 21 -0.86 -19.76 -11.14
C THR A 21 0.54 -19.27 -10.79
N LEU A 22 1.07 -18.25 -11.49
CA LEU A 22 2.42 -17.73 -11.26
C LEU A 22 2.46 -16.73 -10.10
N SER A 23 3.59 -16.70 -9.40
CA SER A 23 3.89 -15.64 -8.43
C SER A 23 4.00 -14.27 -9.12
N PRO A 24 3.87 -13.14 -8.38
CA PRO A 24 4.03 -11.81 -8.99
C PRO A 24 5.34 -11.62 -9.75
N ALA A 25 6.45 -12.17 -9.23
CA ALA A 25 7.75 -12.16 -9.90
C ALA A 25 7.76 -13.04 -11.16
N GLY A 26 7.12 -14.21 -11.11
CA GLY A 26 6.96 -15.10 -12.27
C GLY A 26 6.10 -14.47 -13.37
N LYS A 27 4.98 -13.82 -13.02
CA LYS A 27 4.15 -13.05 -13.95
C LYS A 27 4.96 -11.98 -14.66
N TYR A 28 5.74 -11.21 -13.91
CA TYR A 28 6.60 -10.17 -14.48
C TYR A 28 7.68 -10.75 -15.42
N ALA A 29 8.38 -11.79 -15.01
CA ALA A 29 9.42 -12.42 -15.82
C ALA A 29 8.86 -13.00 -17.12
N LEU A 30 7.69 -13.66 -17.07
CA LEU A 30 7.01 -14.19 -18.24
C LEU A 30 6.60 -13.07 -19.21
N LEU A 31 5.93 -12.03 -18.71
CA LEU A 31 5.51 -10.90 -19.53
C LEU A 31 6.70 -10.16 -20.15
N LYS A 32 7.80 -10.02 -19.39
CA LYS A 32 9.04 -9.44 -19.90
C LYS A 32 9.61 -10.27 -21.06
N SER A 33 9.73 -11.58 -20.91
CA SER A 33 10.22 -12.44 -21.98
C SER A 33 9.32 -12.39 -23.23
N ILE A 34 8.00 -12.37 -23.07
CA ILE A 34 7.08 -12.20 -24.21
C ILE A 34 7.29 -10.84 -24.88
N ALA A 35 7.46 -9.77 -24.11
CA ALA A 35 7.72 -8.44 -24.65
C ALA A 35 9.06 -8.38 -25.40
N ASP A 36 10.10 -9.06 -24.90
CA ASP A 36 11.40 -9.16 -25.56
C ASP A 36 11.27 -9.91 -26.91
N ASP A 37 10.54 -11.02 -26.95
CA ASP A 37 10.27 -11.80 -28.17
C ASP A 37 9.48 -10.99 -29.22
N ILE A 38 8.44 -10.28 -28.79
CA ILE A 38 7.67 -9.39 -29.64
C ILE A 38 8.58 -8.30 -30.20
N SER A 39 9.37 -7.65 -29.36
CA SER A 39 10.30 -6.58 -29.78
C SER A 39 11.30 -7.08 -30.81
N ALA A 40 11.91 -8.26 -30.60
CA ALA A 40 12.81 -8.88 -31.56
C ALA A 40 12.11 -9.15 -32.90
N THR A 41 10.88 -9.66 -32.86
CA THR A 41 10.07 -9.92 -34.05
C THR A 41 9.83 -8.64 -34.85
N PHE A 42 9.43 -7.55 -34.19
CA PHE A 42 9.25 -6.25 -34.85
C PHE A 42 10.53 -5.69 -35.46
N ILE A 43 11.67 -5.87 -34.78
CA ILE A 43 12.98 -5.47 -35.31
C ILE A 43 13.31 -6.25 -36.59
N ASP A 44 13.07 -7.55 -36.62
CA ASP A 44 13.36 -8.37 -37.80
C ASP A 44 12.41 -8.06 -38.96
N ILE A 45 11.11 -7.85 -38.68
CA ILE A 45 10.15 -7.37 -39.68
C ILE A 45 10.62 -6.04 -40.27
N SER A 46 11.06 -5.09 -39.44
CA SER A 46 11.60 -3.82 -39.91
C SER A 46 12.79 -4.01 -40.85
N LYS A 47 13.71 -4.95 -40.57
CA LYS A 47 14.83 -5.27 -41.46
C LYS A 47 14.34 -5.82 -42.80
N HIS A 48 13.32 -6.66 -42.80
CA HIS A 48 12.74 -7.22 -44.04
C HIS A 48 12.01 -6.17 -44.88
N ILE A 49 11.34 -5.19 -44.24
CA ILE A 49 10.77 -4.03 -44.92
C ILE A 49 11.88 -3.19 -45.57
N SER A 50 12.95 -2.87 -44.83
CA SER A 50 14.07 -2.09 -45.38
C SER A 50 14.78 -2.75 -46.56
N ARG A 51 14.70 -4.09 -46.65
CA ARG A 51 15.25 -4.88 -47.77
C ARG A 51 14.28 -5.00 -48.95
N GLY A 52 13.07 -4.46 -48.85
CA GLY A 52 12.01 -4.60 -49.86
C GLY A 52 11.44 -6.02 -49.96
N THR A 53 11.69 -6.88 -48.97
CA THR A 53 11.14 -8.25 -48.92
C THR A 53 9.69 -8.27 -48.45
N LEU A 54 9.32 -7.31 -47.60
CA LEU A 54 7.95 -7.11 -47.13
C LEU A 54 7.48 -5.72 -47.56
N ASP A 55 6.29 -5.68 -48.15
CA ASP A 55 5.53 -4.45 -48.43
C ASP A 55 4.42 -4.22 -47.39
N VAL A 56 3.79 -3.03 -47.44
CA VAL A 56 2.74 -2.54 -46.54
C VAL A 56 1.61 -3.55 -46.36
N ASP A 57 1.17 -4.22 -47.42
CA ASP A 57 0.10 -5.22 -47.38
C ASP A 57 0.42 -6.42 -46.45
N HIS A 58 1.70 -6.80 -46.35
CA HIS A 58 2.15 -7.87 -45.45
C HIS A 58 2.17 -7.44 -43.98
N THR A 59 2.12 -6.14 -43.71
CA THR A 59 2.19 -5.55 -42.35
C THR A 59 0.84 -5.01 -41.87
N ALA A 60 -0.24 -5.19 -42.64
CA ALA A 60 -1.57 -4.72 -42.28
C ALA A 60 -2.04 -5.30 -40.92
N ALA A 61 -1.87 -6.61 -40.71
CA ALA A 61 -2.23 -7.26 -39.45
C ALA A 61 -1.47 -6.72 -38.23
N ILE A 62 -0.27 -6.17 -38.43
CA ILE A 62 0.52 -5.54 -37.37
C ILE A 62 -0.07 -4.18 -37.00
N HIS A 63 -0.53 -3.42 -37.98
CA HIS A 63 -1.21 -2.15 -37.74
C HIS A 63 -2.53 -2.38 -36.98
N ASP A 64 -3.30 -3.39 -37.36
CA ASP A 64 -4.53 -3.78 -36.65
C ASP A 64 -4.27 -4.17 -35.19
N LEU A 65 -3.18 -4.92 -34.93
CA LEU A 65 -2.74 -5.27 -33.59
C LEU A 65 -2.38 -4.02 -32.77
N ILE A 66 -1.60 -3.10 -33.33
CA ILE A 66 -1.20 -1.85 -32.67
C ILE A 66 -2.43 -1.01 -32.32
N ASP A 67 -3.40 -0.93 -33.21
CA ASP A 67 -4.65 -0.22 -32.99
C ASP A 67 -5.50 -0.87 -31.90
N SER A 68 -5.58 -2.20 -31.87
CA SER A 68 -6.24 -2.95 -30.80
C SER A 68 -5.60 -2.69 -29.43
N ILE A 69 -4.26 -2.71 -29.35
CA ILE A 69 -3.51 -2.40 -28.13
C ILE A 69 -3.78 -0.95 -27.69
N ARG A 70 -3.74 0.01 -28.62
CA ARG A 70 -4.04 1.43 -28.34
C ARG A 70 -5.43 1.64 -27.76
N ARG A 71 -6.43 0.89 -28.24
CA ARG A 71 -7.80 0.97 -27.67
C ARG A 71 -7.88 0.49 -26.22
N SER A 72 -6.97 -0.37 -25.77
CA SER A 72 -6.88 -0.85 -24.38
C SER A 72 -6.08 0.07 -23.43
N GLU A 73 -5.33 1.03 -23.98
CA GLU A 73 -4.48 1.97 -23.23
C GLU A 73 -5.23 2.83 -22.18
N PRO A 74 -6.46 3.33 -22.44
CA PRO A 74 -7.20 4.12 -21.45
C PRO A 74 -7.48 3.36 -20.14
N GLU A 75 -7.71 2.05 -20.23
CA GLU A 75 -7.98 1.21 -19.05
C GLU A 75 -6.70 1.02 -18.21
N SER A 76 -5.57 0.77 -18.87
CA SER A 76 -4.26 0.71 -18.22
C SER A 76 -3.93 2.02 -17.50
N GLN A 77 -4.19 3.16 -18.15
CA GLN A 77 -3.96 4.48 -17.56
C GLN A 77 -4.85 4.72 -16.33
N ARG A 78 -6.13 4.34 -16.39
CA ARG A 78 -7.06 4.42 -15.25
C ARG A 78 -6.57 3.58 -14.07
N LEU A 79 -6.11 2.35 -14.31
CA LEU A 79 -5.57 1.47 -13.26
C LEU A 79 -4.31 2.06 -12.62
N GLN A 80 -3.44 2.71 -13.39
CA GLN A 80 -2.27 3.42 -12.84
C GLN A 80 -2.68 4.61 -11.96
N GLN A 81 -3.69 5.38 -12.36
CA GLN A 81 -4.21 6.49 -11.56
C GLN A 81 -4.79 5.99 -10.22
N VAL A 82 -5.56 4.90 -10.25
CA VAL A 82 -6.11 4.26 -9.04
C VAL A 82 -4.97 3.81 -8.11
N ARG A 83 -3.94 3.13 -8.62
CA ARG A 83 -2.76 2.75 -7.84
C ARG A 83 -2.07 3.97 -7.21
N LYS A 84 -1.90 5.04 -7.96
CA LYS A 84 -1.29 6.30 -7.47
C LYS A 84 -2.13 6.91 -6.36
N HIS A 85 -3.46 6.88 -6.48
CA HIS A 85 -4.38 7.38 -5.47
C HIS A 85 -4.31 6.59 -4.16
N HIS A 86 -4.34 5.26 -4.23
CA HIS A 86 -4.17 4.41 -3.06
C HIS A 86 -2.84 4.64 -2.35
N ARG A 87 -1.74 4.74 -3.11
CA ARG A 87 -0.41 5.03 -2.55
C ARG A 87 -0.35 6.39 -1.86
N ARG A 88 -1.08 7.39 -2.36
CA ARG A 88 -1.18 8.72 -1.70
C ARG A 88 -1.95 8.63 -0.39
N ARG A 89 -3.09 7.94 -0.38
CA ARG A 89 -3.87 7.72 0.84
C ARG A 89 -3.09 6.95 1.90
N GLU A 90 -2.36 5.92 1.51
CA GLU A 90 -1.52 5.13 2.42
C GLU A 90 -0.47 6.02 3.10
N LYS A 91 0.20 6.89 2.33
CA LYS A 91 1.15 7.86 2.90
C LYS A 91 0.49 8.85 3.86
N GLN A 92 -0.70 9.35 3.52
CA GLN A 92 -1.46 10.26 4.39
C GLN A 92 -1.86 9.57 5.68
N TRP A 93 -2.34 8.33 5.59
CA TRP A 93 -2.73 7.51 6.73
C TRP A 93 -1.57 7.24 7.68
N GLU A 94 -0.38 6.92 7.15
CA GLU A 94 0.80 6.71 7.98
C GLU A 94 1.28 8.01 8.64
N ALA A 95 1.15 9.16 7.96
CA ALA A 95 1.43 10.46 8.56
C ALA A 95 0.44 10.80 9.69
N GLU A 96 -0.85 10.54 9.48
CA GLU A 96 -1.92 10.77 10.45
C GLU A 96 -1.77 9.89 11.69
N LYS A 97 -1.50 8.59 11.51
CA LYS A 97 -1.17 7.68 12.61
C LYS A 97 0.00 8.19 13.44
N LYS A 98 1.07 8.63 12.78
CA LYS A 98 2.26 9.15 13.47
C LYS A 98 1.93 10.42 14.25
N TRP A 99 1.14 11.31 13.67
CA TRP A 99 0.65 12.51 14.35
C TRP A 99 -0.20 12.16 15.56
N MET A 100 -1.19 11.28 15.42
CA MET A 100 -2.04 10.81 16.52
C MET A 100 -1.24 10.14 17.63
N PHE A 101 -0.24 9.32 17.28
CA PHE A 101 0.61 8.66 18.26
C PHE A 101 1.42 9.67 19.09
N ASN A 102 1.95 10.70 18.44
CA ASN A 102 2.66 11.78 19.14
C ASN A 102 1.71 12.57 20.05
N GLU A 103 0.52 12.92 19.57
CA GLU A 103 -0.47 13.65 20.36
C GLU A 103 -0.91 12.84 21.60
N TYR A 104 -1.17 11.54 21.41
CA TYR A 104 -1.48 10.63 22.50
C TYR A 104 -0.35 10.55 23.53
N LYS A 105 0.91 10.48 23.07
CA LYS A 105 2.08 10.44 23.95
C LYS A 105 2.17 11.70 24.82
N GLU A 106 1.94 12.88 24.24
CA GLU A 106 1.93 14.14 25.00
C GLU A 106 0.79 14.19 26.02
N LEU A 107 -0.40 13.69 25.65
CA LEU A 107 -1.54 13.59 26.57
C LEU A 107 -1.24 12.67 27.76
N VAL A 108 -0.66 11.50 27.51
CA VAL A 108 -0.25 10.55 28.57
C VAL A 108 0.75 11.20 29.51
N LYS A 109 1.78 11.87 28.96
CA LYS A 109 2.79 12.56 29.77
C LYS A 109 2.16 13.62 30.69
N ARG A 110 1.26 14.46 30.16
CA ARG A 110 0.54 15.46 30.99
C ARG A 110 -0.32 14.79 32.07
N SER A 111 -0.96 13.67 31.75
CA SER A 111 -1.74 12.90 32.72
C SER A 111 -0.86 12.33 33.84
N GLU A 112 0.32 11.81 33.51
CA GLU A 112 1.29 11.31 34.49
C GLU A 112 1.80 12.42 35.40
N GLU A 113 2.09 13.60 34.85
CA GLU A 113 2.50 14.79 35.62
C GLU A 113 1.40 15.21 36.61
N LEU A 114 0.14 15.27 36.16
CA LEU A 114 -1.01 15.59 37.01
C LEU A 114 -1.23 14.52 38.08
N HIS A 115 -1.07 13.24 37.74
CA HIS A 115 -1.20 12.14 38.68
C HIS A 115 -0.18 12.26 39.82
N GLU A 116 1.09 12.52 39.49
CA GLU A 116 2.14 12.68 40.49
C GLU A 116 1.94 13.92 41.37
N LEU A 117 1.44 15.03 40.82
CA LEU A 117 1.05 16.21 41.62
C LEU A 117 -0.10 15.89 42.59
N TRP A 118 -1.13 15.19 42.12
CA TRP A 118 -2.25 14.77 42.95
C TRP A 118 -1.82 13.82 44.06
N LYS A 119 -1.00 12.82 43.72
CA LYS A 119 -0.44 11.85 44.67
C LYS A 119 0.38 12.54 45.76
N LYS A 120 1.21 13.52 45.40
CA LYS A 120 1.94 14.36 46.37
C LYS A 120 1.00 15.15 47.28
N ARG A 121 -0.02 15.81 46.72
CA ARG A 121 -1.00 16.59 47.50
C ARG A 121 -1.77 15.72 48.50
N VAL A 122 -2.27 14.57 48.07
CA VAL A 122 -2.97 13.61 48.94
C VAL A 122 -2.02 13.04 50.00
N GLY A 123 -0.79 12.70 49.62
CA GLY A 123 0.23 12.23 50.56
C GLY A 123 0.56 13.25 51.64
N ASN A 124 0.67 14.54 51.28
CA ASN A 124 0.86 15.62 52.25
C ASN A 124 -0.35 15.78 53.17
N GLY A 125 -1.56 15.89 52.61
CA GLY A 125 -2.78 16.02 53.42
C GLY A 125 -3.00 14.83 54.38
N THR A 126 -2.67 13.61 53.94
CA THR A 126 -2.74 12.41 54.80
C THR A 126 -1.73 12.47 55.95
N ARG A 127 -0.51 12.99 55.70
CA ARG A 127 0.49 13.21 56.76
C ARG A 127 0.03 14.28 57.74
N ASP A 128 -0.43 15.42 57.25
CA ASP A 128 -0.90 16.54 58.07
C ASP A 128 -2.08 16.12 58.95
N PHE A 129 -3.03 15.36 58.38
CA PHE A 129 -4.15 14.78 59.11
C PHE A 129 -3.68 13.81 60.21
N LYS A 130 -2.76 12.89 59.91
CA LYS A 130 -2.17 11.99 60.92
C LYS A 130 -1.47 12.75 62.04
N HIS A 131 -0.72 13.81 61.71
CA HIS A 131 -0.06 14.66 62.70
C HIS A 131 -1.07 15.41 63.58
N ALA A 132 -2.13 15.97 62.99
CA ALA A 132 -3.21 16.64 63.72
C ALA A 132 -3.92 15.68 64.68
N MET A 133 -4.27 14.48 64.22
CA MET A 133 -4.88 13.44 65.05
C MET A 133 -3.97 13.03 66.22
N LYS A 134 -2.66 12.85 65.97
CA LYS A 134 -1.69 12.52 67.02
C LYS A 134 -1.62 13.63 68.09
N ARG A 135 -1.64 14.90 67.68
CA ARG A 135 -1.67 16.04 68.61
C ARG A 135 -2.95 16.10 69.44
N LEU A 136 -4.11 15.82 68.83
CA LEU A 136 -5.39 15.74 69.53
C LEU A 136 -5.44 14.59 70.54
N SER A 137 -4.83 13.43 70.22
CA SER A 137 -4.73 12.31 71.17
C SER A 137 -3.75 12.55 72.32
N ILE A 138 -2.70 13.36 72.12
CA ILE A 138 -1.73 13.73 73.17
C ILE A 138 -2.30 14.84 74.09
N GLY A 139 -3.17 15.70 73.56
CA GLY A 139 -3.87 16.75 74.33
C GLY A 139 -5.05 16.25 75.17
N ARG A 140 -5.45 14.98 75.05
CA ARG A 140 -6.45 14.36 75.92
C ARG A 140 -5.76 13.87 77.20
N VAL A 141 -5.47 14.82 78.10
CA VAL A 141 -5.14 14.51 79.50
C VAL A 141 -6.33 13.75 80.10
N PRO A 142 -6.12 12.64 80.84
CA PRO A 142 -7.20 11.97 81.55
C PRO A 142 -7.74 12.93 82.61
N GLY A 143 -9.02 13.28 82.48
CA GLY A 143 -9.74 13.98 83.55
C GLY A 143 -9.89 13.06 84.76
N GLU A 144 -9.58 13.65 85.91
CA GLU A 144 -10.39 13.62 87.14
C GLU A 144 -10.80 12.24 87.67
N ALA A 145 -10.09 11.82 88.72
CA ALA A 145 -10.57 10.92 89.76
C ALA A 145 -10.71 11.73 91.06
#